data_AF-A0A9J6FL47-F1
#
_entry.id   AF-A0A9J6FL47-F1
#
_cell.length_a   1.000
_cell.length_b   1.000
_cell.length_c   1.000
_cell.angle_alpha   90.00
_cell.angle_beta   90.00
_cell.angle_gamma   90.00
#
_symmetry.space_group_name_H-M   'P 1'
#
loop_
_entity.id
_entity.type
_entity.pdbx_description
1 polymer ?
#
loop_
_entity_poly.entity_id
_entity_poly.type
_entity_poly.pdbx_seq_one_letter_code
_entity_poly.pdbx_strand_id
1 'polypeptide(L)'
;MTNVAEQLPLFYGWHPDDSEGCQGLKLLATDEHVVLSTELGRFRAPNLPTDLLPTDSVVRFRCSPAGSHRLVGAEELRCLGGGRWSHRPPVCQPLPTLEQLQKGDPKGGLIRTGWSG
;
A
#
# COMPACT_ATOMS: atom_id res chain seq x y z
N MET A 1 -15.03 -5.40 -42.07
CA MET A 1 -14.80 -6.59 -41.22
C MET A 1 -13.36 -6.55 -40.75
N THR A 2 -13.12 -5.89 -39.62
CA THR A 2 -11.98 -6.19 -38.76
C THR A 2 -12.32 -5.63 -37.38
N ASN A 3 -12.47 -6.56 -36.44
CA ASN A 3 -12.72 -6.31 -35.03
C ASN A 3 -11.62 -5.40 -34.48
N VAL A 4 -12.01 -4.26 -33.92
CA VAL A 4 -11.13 -3.44 -33.09
C VAL A 4 -11.74 -3.42 -31.69
N ALA A 5 -11.90 -4.62 -31.12
CA ALA A 5 -12.04 -4.78 -29.69
C ALA A 5 -10.64 -4.60 -29.07
N GLU A 6 -10.54 -3.63 -28.15
CA GLU A 6 -9.57 -3.60 -27.06
C GLU A 6 -8.12 -3.18 -27.35
N GLN A 7 -7.93 -1.90 -27.63
CA GLN A 7 -6.66 -1.22 -27.36
C GLN A 7 -6.88 0.09 -26.58
N LEU A 8 -7.11 -0.05 -25.27
CA LEU A 8 -6.82 0.96 -24.24
C LEU A 8 -6.34 0.21 -22.96
N PRO A 9 -5.48 0.82 -22.13
CA PRO A 9 -4.20 0.26 -21.72
C PRO A 9 -4.20 -0.61 -20.45
N LEU A 10 -3.19 -1.47 -20.35
CA LEU A 10 -2.78 -2.35 -19.25
C LEU A 10 -2.70 -1.66 -17.85
N PHE A 11 -3.81 -1.41 -17.15
CA PHE A 11 -3.71 -0.78 -15.82
C PHE A 11 -4.65 -1.25 -14.69
N TYR A 12 -5.47 -2.28 -14.86
CA TYR A 12 -6.30 -2.77 -13.75
C TYR A 12 -6.17 -4.29 -13.58
N GLY A 13 -5.22 -4.68 -12.73
CA GLY A 13 -4.98 -6.08 -12.40
C GLY A 13 -3.50 -6.38 -12.17
N TRP A 14 -3.08 -6.47 -10.91
CA TRP A 14 -1.75 -6.98 -10.56
C TRP A 14 -1.79 -8.52 -10.51
N HIS A 15 -1.79 -9.19 -11.66
CA HIS A 15 -1.31 -10.56 -11.84
C HIS A 15 -1.23 -10.87 -13.35
N PRO A 16 -0.18 -11.55 -13.85
CA PRO A 16 -0.05 -11.91 -15.26
C PRO A 16 -0.88 -13.14 -15.68
N ASP A 17 -1.45 -13.87 -14.71
CA ASP A 17 -2.24 -15.07 -14.96
C ASP A 17 -3.67 -14.88 -14.40
N ASP A 18 -4.64 -14.79 -15.31
CA ASP A 18 -6.08 -14.61 -15.05
C ASP A 18 -6.81 -15.93 -14.73
N SER A 19 -6.09 -17.06 -14.72
CA SER A 19 -6.69 -18.40 -14.53
C SER A 19 -6.79 -18.86 -13.06
N GLU A 20 -6.17 -18.14 -12.13
CA GLU A 20 -6.15 -18.47 -10.70
C GLU A 20 -6.84 -17.37 -9.87
N GLY A 21 -7.52 -17.76 -8.79
CA GLY A 21 -8.20 -16.80 -7.90
C GLY A 21 -7.24 -15.78 -7.26
N CYS A 22 -7.79 -14.72 -6.64
CA CYS A 22 -6.97 -13.73 -5.95
C CYS A 22 -6.09 -14.39 -4.89
N GLN A 23 -4.78 -14.32 -5.11
CA GLN A 23 -3.80 -14.94 -4.22
C GLN A 23 -3.94 -14.41 -2.79
N GLY A 24 -3.71 -15.28 -1.80
CA GLY A 24 -3.87 -14.95 -0.39
C GLY A 24 -3.00 -13.79 0.12
N LEU A 25 -3.25 -13.35 1.34
CA LEU A 25 -2.62 -12.16 1.97
C LEU A 25 -1.09 -12.26 2.08
N LYS A 26 -0.52 -13.47 1.98
CA LYS A 26 0.93 -13.70 2.01
C LYS A 26 1.69 -12.98 0.89
N LEU A 27 1.09 -12.83 -0.30
CA LEU A 27 1.73 -12.15 -1.42
C LEU A 27 1.52 -10.63 -1.39
N LEU A 28 0.57 -10.17 -0.58
CA LEU A 28 0.25 -8.75 -0.41
C LEU A 28 1.07 -8.09 0.71
N ALA A 29 1.46 -8.84 1.74
CA ALA A 29 2.35 -8.36 2.79
C ALA A 29 3.78 -8.84 2.57
N THR A 30 4.46 -8.19 1.61
CA THR A 30 5.90 -8.36 1.39
C THR A 30 6.74 -7.64 2.45
N ASP A 31 6.14 -6.72 3.22
CA ASP A 31 6.80 -5.88 4.21
C ASP A 31 6.30 -6.26 5.62
N GLU A 32 7.21 -6.42 6.57
CA GLU A 32 6.92 -6.83 7.95
C GLU A 32 6.18 -5.75 8.77
N HIS A 33 6.30 -4.48 8.37
CA HIS A 33 5.62 -3.34 8.99
C HIS A 33 4.21 -3.14 8.44
N VAL A 34 3.83 -3.87 7.38
CA VAL A 34 2.48 -3.84 6.81
C VAL A 34 1.54 -4.71 7.64
N VAL A 35 0.41 -4.12 7.99
CA VAL A 35 -0.71 -4.79 8.63
C VAL A 35 -1.89 -4.74 7.68
N LEU A 36 -2.44 -5.91 7.36
CA LEU A 36 -3.60 -6.03 6.48
C LEU A 36 -4.87 -6.21 7.30
N SER A 37 -5.96 -5.60 6.87
CA SER A 37 -7.28 -5.78 7.46
C SER A 37 -8.28 -6.12 6.36
N THR A 38 -9.02 -7.20 6.57
CA THR A 38 -10.09 -7.69 5.68
C THR A 38 -11.33 -7.99 6.52
N GLU A 39 -12.39 -8.46 5.88
CA GLU A 39 -13.60 -8.96 6.57
C GLU A 39 -13.31 -10.16 7.49
N LEU A 40 -12.25 -10.94 7.20
CA LEU A 40 -11.81 -12.06 8.04
C LEU A 40 -11.04 -11.61 9.29
N GLY A 41 -10.66 -10.33 9.36
CA GLY A 41 -9.92 -9.76 10.48
C GLY A 41 -8.61 -9.09 10.06
N ARG A 42 -7.73 -8.90 11.05
CA ARG A 42 -6.47 -8.17 10.89
C ARG A 42 -5.29 -9.12 10.96
N PHE A 43 -4.45 -9.11 9.93
CA PHE A 43 -3.34 -10.03 9.74
C PHE A 43 -2.00 -9.29 9.73
N ARG A 44 -0.96 -9.96 10.23
CA ARG A 44 0.42 -9.49 10.26
C ARG A 44 1.33 -10.61 9.79
N ALA A 45 2.39 -10.28 9.07
CA ALA A 45 3.46 -11.25 8.81
C ALA A 45 4.05 -11.73 10.15
N PRO A 46 4.45 -13.01 10.27
CA PRO A 46 4.43 -14.07 9.26
C PRO A 46 3.09 -14.85 9.16
N ASN A 47 2.10 -14.55 10.02
CA ASN A 47 0.85 -15.31 10.16
C ASN A 47 -0.24 -14.82 9.19
N LEU A 48 0.01 -14.99 7.89
CA LEU A 48 -0.89 -14.55 6.82
C LEU A 48 -1.60 -15.75 6.18
N PRO A 49 -2.93 -15.69 5.96
CA PRO A 49 -3.63 -16.73 5.23
C PRO A 49 -3.10 -16.80 3.80
N THR A 50 -2.74 -18.01 3.39
CA THR A 50 -2.38 -18.36 2.00
C THR A 50 -3.60 -18.71 1.17
N ASP A 51 -4.75 -18.91 1.82
CA ASP A 51 -6.00 -19.26 1.17
C ASP A 51 -6.47 -18.17 0.20
N LEU A 52 -7.15 -18.61 -0.85
CA LEU A 52 -7.73 -17.73 -1.85
C LEU A 52 -8.84 -16.89 -1.22
N LEU A 53 -8.80 -15.59 -1.50
CA LEU A 53 -9.85 -14.67 -1.06
C LEU A 53 -11.02 -14.70 -2.07
N PRO A 54 -12.28 -14.64 -1.61
CA PRO A 54 -13.42 -14.62 -2.50
C PRO A 54 -13.34 -13.41 -3.44
N THR A 55 -13.95 -13.55 -4.63
CA THR A 55 -14.12 -12.41 -5.54
C THR A 55 -14.84 -11.28 -4.81
N ASP A 56 -14.44 -10.05 -5.08
CA ASP A 56 -14.92 -8.83 -4.42
C ASP A 56 -14.38 -8.56 -3.02
N SER A 57 -13.46 -9.41 -2.51
CA SER A 57 -12.78 -9.17 -1.24
C SER A 57 -12.02 -7.85 -1.23
N VAL A 58 -12.12 -7.14 -0.11
CA VAL A 58 -11.43 -5.87 0.11
C VAL A 58 -10.36 -6.03 1.19
N VAL A 59 -9.13 -5.63 0.85
CA VAL A 59 -7.97 -5.68 1.74
C VAL A 59 -7.47 -4.25 1.97
N ARG A 60 -7.45 -3.82 3.22
CA ARG A 60 -6.92 -2.51 3.62
C ARG A 60 -5.55 -2.64 4.24
N PHE A 61 -4.66 -1.72 3.90
CA PHE A 61 -3.25 -1.72 4.29
C PHE A 61 -2.96 -0.59 5.27
N ARG A 62 -2.17 -0.89 6.30
CA ARG A 62 -1.70 0.11 7.25
C ARG A 62 -0.29 -0.20 7.69
N CYS A 63 0.55 0.83 7.83
CA CYS A 63 1.87 0.68 8.42
C CYS A 63 1.80 0.66 9.95
N SER A 64 2.61 -0.19 10.57
CA SER A 64 2.79 -0.32 12.02
C SER A 64 4.28 -0.32 12.35
N PRO A 65 4.72 0.39 13.41
CA PRO A 65 3.93 1.25 14.29
C PRO A 65 3.50 2.56 13.61
N ALA A 66 2.31 3.07 13.98
CA ALA A 66 1.81 4.32 13.43
C ALA A 66 2.77 5.48 13.76
N GLY A 67 3.00 6.37 12.78
CA GLY A 67 3.92 7.50 12.94
C GLY A 67 5.40 7.20 12.66
N SER A 68 5.76 5.95 12.36
CA SER A 68 7.14 5.58 11.98
C SER A 68 7.32 5.40 10.47
N HIS A 69 6.28 4.96 9.77
CA HIS A 69 6.30 4.69 8.34
C HIS A 69 5.06 5.30 7.68
N ARG A 70 5.22 5.75 6.43
CA ARG A 70 4.13 6.13 5.54
C ARG A 70 3.84 5.01 4.55
N LEU A 71 2.56 4.80 4.27
CA LEU A 71 2.13 3.88 3.24
C LEU A 71 2.34 4.54 1.87
N VAL A 72 3.04 3.85 0.97
CA VAL A 72 3.27 4.28 -0.41
C VAL A 72 2.62 3.29 -1.35
N GLY A 73 1.56 3.72 -2.03
CA GLY A 73 0.76 2.89 -2.93
C GLY A 73 -0.73 2.98 -2.60
N ALA A 74 -1.50 1.97 -3.01
CA ALA A 74 -2.93 1.89 -2.74
C ALA A 74 -3.19 1.47 -1.28
N GLU A 75 -4.02 2.22 -0.58
CA GLU A 75 -4.43 1.89 0.80
C GLU A 75 -5.43 0.73 0.88
N GLU A 76 -6.11 0.45 -0.23
CA GLU A 76 -7.12 -0.59 -0.34
C GLU A 76 -6.95 -1.33 -1.67
N LEU A 77 -6.91 -2.66 -1.62
CA LEU A 77 -6.93 -3.53 -2.78
C LEU A 77 -8.22 -4.34 -2.78
N ARG A 78 -8.94 -4.27 -3.89
CA ARG A 78 -10.10 -5.11 -4.17
C ARG A 78 -9.75 -6.27 -5.09
N CYS A 79 -10.25 -7.46 -4.79
CA CYS A 79 -10.18 -8.63 -5.66
C CYS A 79 -11.24 -8.48 -6.76
N LEU A 80 -10.81 -8.26 -8.00
CA LEU A 80 -11.68 -8.09 -9.15
C LEU A 80 -12.15 -9.45 -9.68
N GLY A 81 -13.33 -9.47 -10.33
CA GLY A 81 -13.80 -10.62 -11.09
C GLY A 81 -12.80 -10.96 -12.19
N GLY A 82 -12.13 -12.11 -12.08
CA GLY A 82 -10.97 -12.50 -12.90
C GLY A 82 -9.71 -12.86 -12.10
N GLY A 83 -9.78 -12.92 -10.76
CA GLY A 83 -8.67 -13.41 -9.94
C GLY A 83 -7.52 -12.42 -9.74
N ARG A 84 -7.72 -11.15 -10.10
CA ARG A 84 -6.69 -10.10 -10.01
C ARG A 84 -6.98 -9.08 -8.92
N TRP A 85 -5.90 -8.59 -8.30
CA TRP A 85 -5.98 -7.43 -7.43
C TRP A 85 -6.08 -6.13 -8.24
N SER A 86 -6.98 -5.23 -7.83
CA SER A 86 -7.20 -3.92 -8.47
C SER A 86 -5.92 -3.08 -8.63
N HIS A 87 -5.02 -3.16 -7.66
CA HIS A 87 -3.78 -2.40 -7.60
C HIS A 87 -2.65 -3.29 -7.09
N ARG A 88 -1.41 -2.80 -7.19
CA ARG A 88 -0.24 -3.47 -6.59
C ARG A 88 -0.24 -3.29 -5.08
N PRO A 89 0.30 -4.26 -4.32
CA PRO A 89 0.45 -4.10 -2.88
C PRO A 89 1.31 -2.86 -2.55
N PRO A 90 0.88 -2.04 -1.57
CA PRO A 90 1.65 -0.88 -1.11
C PRO A 90 2.85 -1.31 -0.27
N VAL A 91 3.81 -0.40 -0.11
CA VAL A 91 4.99 -0.59 0.74
C VAL A 91 5.04 0.44 1.87
N CYS A 92 5.60 0.07 3.01
CA CYS A 92 5.79 0.99 4.13
C CYS A 92 7.17 1.63 4.05
N GLN A 93 7.21 2.93 3.74
CA GLN A 93 8.46 3.69 3.73
C GLN A 93 8.69 4.36 5.08
N PRO A 94 9.89 4.26 5.68
CA PRO A 94 10.19 4.93 6.93
C PRO A 94 10.06 6.46 6.78
N LEU A 95 9.46 7.08 7.78
CA LEU A 95 9.37 8.53 7.89
C LEU A 95 10.71 9.09 8.36
N PRO A 96 11.08 10.31 7.91
CA PRO A 96 12.26 10.96 8.41
C PRO A 96 12.09 11.29 9.91
N THR A 97 13.13 11.03 10.69
CA THR A 97 13.15 11.40 12.12
C THR A 97 13.25 12.91 12.29
N LEU A 98 12.86 13.43 13.46
CA LEU A 98 13.07 14.84 13.80
C LEU A 98 14.54 15.24 13.66
N GLU A 99 15.46 14.34 14.02
CA GLU A 99 16.90 14.56 13.84
C GLU A 99 17.28 14.71 12.36
N GLN A 100 16.69 13.91 11.46
CA GLN A 100 16.91 14.03 10.01
C GLN A 100 16.33 15.33 9.43
N LEU A 101 15.18 15.78 9.93
CA LEU A 101 14.58 17.05 9.54
C LEU A 101 15.40 18.24 10.05
N GLN A 102 15.91 18.16 11.28
CA GLN A 102 16.77 19.18 11.88
C GLN A 102 18.14 19.26 11.18
N LYS A 103 18.69 18.12 10.76
CA LYS A 103 19.96 18.05 10.03
C LYS A 103 19.85 18.59 8.60
N GLY A 104 18.64 18.67 8.04
CA GLY A 104 18.36 19.20 6.70
C GLY A 104 18.33 20.73 6.61
N ASP A 105 18.59 21.44 7.72
CA ASP A 105 18.35 22.86 7.82
C ASP A 105 19.63 23.65 8.17
N PRO A 106 20.39 24.12 7.17
CA PRO A 106 21.39 25.16 7.39
C PRO A 106 20.79 26.58 7.44
N LYS A 107 19.47 26.77 7.23
CA LYS A 107 18.82 28.09 7.19
C LYS A 107 17.35 28.11 7.66
N GLY A 108 17.09 27.57 8.83
CA GLY A 108 15.90 27.82 9.64
C GLY A 108 16.11 29.16 10.30
N GLY A 109 15.81 30.21 9.54
CA GLY A 109 15.86 31.58 10.03
C GLY A 109 15.03 31.69 11.30
N LEU A 110 15.72 31.73 12.43
CA LEU A 110 15.17 32.20 13.70
C LEU A 110 14.64 33.60 13.41
N ILE A 111 13.31 33.73 13.29
CA ILE A 111 12.68 35.04 13.19
C ILE A 111 12.88 35.66 14.57
N ARG A 112 13.96 36.43 14.71
CA ARG A 112 14.18 37.30 15.85
C ARG A 112 13.06 38.33 15.79
N THR A 113 11.95 38.06 16.45
CA THR A 113 11.01 39.12 16.82
C THR A 113 11.78 40.05 17.75
N GLY A 114 12.35 41.11 17.17
CA GLY A 114 12.94 42.21 17.93
C GLY A 114 11.81 42.94 18.64
N TRP A 115 11.64 42.68 19.93
CA TRP A 115 10.89 43.59 20.78
C TRP A 115 11.84 44.71 21.19
N SER A 116 11.70 45.85 20.51
CA SER A 116 12.24 47.14 20.93
C SER A 116 11.04 48.07 21.02
N GLY A 117 10.66 48.42 22.24
CA GLY A 117 9.49 49.24 22.56
C GLY A 117 9.19 49.13 24.03
#